data_AF-A0A9E3LP63-F1
#
_entry.id   AF-A0A9E3LP63-F1
#
_cell.length_a   1.000
_cell.length_b   1.000
_cell.length_c   1.000
_cell.angle_alpha   90.00
_cell.angle_beta   90.00
_cell.angle_gamma   90.00
#
_symmetry.space_group_name_H-M   'P 1'
#
loop_
_entity.id
_entity.type
_entity.pdbx_description
1 polymer ?
#
loop_
_entity_poly.entity_id
_entity_poly.type
_entity_poly.pdbx_seq_one_letter_code
_entity_poly.pdbx_strand_id
1 'polypeptide(L)' 'MLHLSPPEPAHSAAPTPLVLSDRLISLAEDAERAGLPTTATRLVRLACAVLDESRRAAH' A
#
# COMPACT_ATOMS: atom_id res chain seq x y z
N MET A 1 -33.49 9.46 -22.31
CA MET A 1 -32.28 9.97 -21.63
C MET A 1 -32.04 9.08 -20.43
N LEU A 2 -31.00 8.25 -20.45
CA LEU A 2 -30.66 7.36 -19.33
C LEU A 2 -29.86 8.17 -18.30
N HIS A 3 -30.43 8.35 -17.11
CA HIS A 3 -29.69 8.81 -15.94
C HIS A 3 -28.73 7.69 -15.50
N LEU A 4 -27.44 7.83 -15.82
CA LEU A 4 -26.39 7.08 -15.15
C LEU A 4 -26.15 7.75 -13.79
N SER A 5 -26.64 7.13 -12.72
CA SER A 5 -26.23 7.49 -11.37
C SER A 5 -24.70 7.41 -11.25
N PRO A 6 -24.04 8.34 -10.54
CA PRO A 6 -22.59 8.26 -10.32
C PRO A 6 -22.26 6.95 -9.60
N PRO A 7 -21.16 6.25 -9.95
CA PRO A 7 -20.75 5.07 -9.22
C PRO A 7 -20.52 5.50 -7.76
N GLU A 8 -21.30 4.93 -6.86
CA GLU A 8 -21.11 5.13 -5.43
C GLU A 8 -19.64 4.82 -5.09
N PRO A 9 -18.99 5.57 -4.17
CA PRO A 9 -17.63 5.30 -3.80
C PRO A 9 -17.58 3.90 -3.22
N ALA A 10 -17.06 2.97 -4.03
CA ALA A 10 -16.85 1.59 -3.64
C ALA A 10 -16.16 1.64 -2.28
N HIS A 11 -16.85 1.19 -1.24
CA HIS A 11 -16.31 1.03 0.10
C HIS A 11 -15.03 0.22 -0.07
N SER A 12 -13.90 0.93 -0.06
CA SER A 12 -12.61 0.36 -0.41
C SER A 12 -12.26 -0.53 0.75
N ALA A 13 -12.59 -1.83 0.62
CA ALA A 13 -12.16 -2.84 1.55
C ALA A 13 -10.70 -2.57 1.88
N ALA A 14 -10.39 -2.49 3.18
CA ALA A 14 -9.04 -2.18 3.62
C ALA A 14 -8.07 -3.11 2.88
N PRO A 15 -7.06 -2.58 2.18
CA PRO A 15 -6.17 -3.40 1.37
C PRO A 15 -5.53 -4.47 2.26
N THR A 16 -5.45 -5.69 1.74
CA THR A 16 -4.79 -6.78 2.47
C THR A 16 -3.34 -6.39 2.77
N PRO A 17 -2.74 -6.92 3.83
CA PRO A 17 -1.36 -6.59 4.18
C PRO A 17 -0.37 -6.83 3.03
N LEU A 18 -0.60 -7.86 2.22
CA LEU A 18 0.21 -8.14 1.03
C LEU A 18 0.10 -7.01 0.00
N VAL A 19 -1.12 -6.54 -0.28
CA VAL A 19 -1.37 -5.42 -1.21
C VAL A 19 -0.81 -4.11 -0.66
N LEU A 20 -0.88 -3.89 0.65
CA LEU A 20 -0.25 -2.73 1.29
C LEU A 20 1.27 -2.75 1.14
N SER A 21 1.90 -3.89 1.42
CA SER A 21 3.34 -4.03 1.29
C SER A 21 3.81 -3.85 -0.14
N ASP A 22 3.10 -4.42 -1.13
CA ASP A 22 3.40 -4.21 -2.56
C ASP A 22 3.39 -2.71 -2.93
N ARG A 23 2.34 -1.99 -2.54
CA ARG A 23 2.24 -0.53 -2.78
C ARG A 23 3.34 0.27 -2.09
N LEU A 24 3.74 -0.13 -0.88
CA LEU A 24 4.84 0.51 -0.15
C LEU A 24 6.18 0.28 -0.85
N ILE A 25 6.40 -0.89 -1.45
CA ILE A 25 7.59 -1.17 -2.25
C ILE A 25 7.58 -0.33 -3.54
N SER A 26 6.48 -0.27 -4.28
CA SER A 26 6.39 0.59 -5.46
C SER A 26 6.68 2.06 -5.12
N LEU A 27 6.14 2.56 -4.01
CA LEU A 27 6.41 3.92 -3.55
C LEU A 27 7.88 4.11 -3.13
N ALA A 28 8.52 3.07 -2.58
CA ALA A 28 9.94 3.12 -2.26
C ALA A 28 10.81 3.25 -3.52
N GLU A 29 10.47 2.53 -4.59
CA GLU A 29 11.15 2.66 -5.88
C GLU A 29 10.98 4.07 -6.47
N ASP A 30 9.78 4.63 -6.39
CA ASP A 30 9.53 6.00 -6.85
C ASP A 30 10.29 7.03 -6.01
N ALA A 31 10.37 6.83 -4.69
CA ALA A 31 11.18 7.66 -3.81
C ALA A 31 12.68 7.57 -4.16
N GLU A 32 13.19 6.38 -4.50
CA GLU A 32 14.57 6.21 -4.95
C GLU A 32 14.84 6.96 -6.26
N ARG A 33 13.94 6.82 -7.26
CA ARG A 33 14.02 7.54 -8.54
C ARG A 33 13.94 9.07 -8.36
N ALA A 34 13.21 9.54 -7.35
CA ALA A 34 13.10 10.95 -7.00
C ALA A 34 14.30 11.48 -6.19
N GLY A 35 15.29 10.64 -5.86
CA GLY A 35 16.45 11.05 -5.06
C GLY A 35 16.13 11.21 -3.56
N LEU A 36 15.15 10.47 -3.05
CA LEU A 36 14.73 10.45 -1.64
C LEU A 36 15.08 9.11 -0.95
N PRO A 37 16.38 8.72 -0.86
CA PRO A 37 16.78 7.37 -0.46
C PRO A 37 16.44 7.04 1.00
N THR A 38 16.43 8.04 1.89
CA THR A 38 15.99 7.84 3.28
C THR A 38 14.50 7.49 3.35
N THR A 39 13.68 8.10 2.50
CA THR A 39 12.24 7.80 2.42
C THR A 39 12.02 6.41 1.83
N ALA A 40 12.72 6.07 0.74
CA ALA A 40 12.69 4.72 0.16
C ALA A 40 13.01 3.65 1.21
N THR A 41 14.10 3.84 1.97
CA THR A 41 14.48 2.92 3.05
C THR A 41 13.40 2.78 4.12
N ARG A 42 12.77 3.89 4.53
CA ARG A 42 11.69 3.87 5.52
C ARG A 42 10.46 3.10 5.01
N LEU A 43 10.11 3.28 3.74
CA LEU A 43 8.99 2.60 3.11
C LEU A 43 9.20 1.09 3.01
N VAL A 44 10.41 0.65 2.63
CA VAL A 44 10.77 -0.78 2.64
C VAL A 44 10.66 -1.37 4.04
N ARG A 45 11.21 -0.68 5.06
CA ARG A 45 11.11 -1.13 6.45
C ARG A 45 9.66 -1.25 6.93
N LEU A 46 8.80 -0.31 6.51
CA LEU A 46 7.38 -0.34 6.82
C LEU A 46 6.68 -1.53 6.14
N ALA A 47 6.99 -1.80 4.87
CA ALA A 47 6.44 -2.94 4.13
C ALA A 47 6.77 -4.28 4.82
N CYS A 48 8.01 -4.44 5.30
CA CYS A 48 8.43 -5.60 6.08
C CYS A 48 7.65 -5.72 7.40
N ALA A 49 7.56 -4.62 8.16
CA ALA A 49 6.85 -4.60 9.44
C ALA A 49 5.37 -4.99 9.31
N VAL A 50 4.70 -4.53 8.25
CA VAL A 50 3.30 -4.87 7.95
C VAL A 50 3.14 -6.38 7.71
N LEU A 51 4.03 -7.01 6.95
CA LEU A 51 3.98 -8.46 6.69
C LEU A 51 4.29 -9.25 7.95
N ASP A 52 5.30 -8.85 8.72
CA ASP A 52 5.66 -9.51 9.97
C ASP A 52 4.51 -9.46 10.98
N GLU A 53 3.85 -8.32 11.11
CA GLU A 53 2.69 -8.18 11.98
C GLU A 53 1.53 -9.05 11.53
N SER A 54 1.27 -9.09 10.23
CA SER A 54 0.19 -9.91 9.67
C SER A 54 0.44 -11.40 9.87
N ARG A 55 1.71 -11.82 9.79
CA ARG A 55 2.12 -13.19 10.09
C ARG A 55 1.95 -13.51 11.58
N ARG A 56 2.31 -12.58 12.48
CA ARG A 56 2.08 -12.73 13.93
C ARG A 56 0.61 -12.87 14.26
N ALA A 57 -0.26 -12.06 13.64
CA ALA A 57 -1.70 -12.09 13.87
C ALA A 57 -2.39 -13.34 13.32
N ALA A 58 -1.74 -14.11 12.43
CA ALA A 58 -2.27 -15.34 11.85
C ALA A 58 -1.94 -16.61 12.66
N HIS A 59 -1.16 -16.48 13.74
CA HIS A 59 -0.76 -17.57 14.64
C HIS A 59 -1.42 -17.40 16.01
#